data_AF-A0A0S3F3X7-F1
#
_entry.id   AF-A0A0S3F3X7-F1
#
_cell.length_a   1.000
_cell.length_b   1.000
_cell.length_c   1.000
_cell.angle_alpha   90.00
_cell.angle_beta   90.00
_cell.angle_gamma   90.00
#
_symmetry.space_group_name_H-M   'P 1'
#
loop_
_entity.id
_entity.type
_entity.pdbx_description
1 polymer ?
#
loop_
_entity_poly.entity_id
_entity_poly.type
_entity_poly.pdbx_seq_one_letter_code
_entity_poly.pdbx_strand_id
1 'polypeptide(L)'
;MEDASDLLALLRDPADPALTQEALRLFFLALSGGFFTAFADPDLPDFVPAVNTVLNASMTNPDFIYSAASIDGEGVYRLSGERGEGLFVLLDTAAGGLGVMDQLGPSCGTIDIDSLDIGTDGRFELVMSAQRPDGWTGNWRPLDPRARTLTLRQASYHWGEGRDGRFAIERLDRPIRPRRRTAAEIAQRLTALAGYPKRYAGLWINVIKDQAAKNLWNRFEHDDWAGRGGVTGQHYYQGLFRIEPGHALILETELPERVRYWNVQLGDLLWNTTDWMNRQSSLNGGQAEIDSDGRFRAVIALEDPGVPNWLDPGGWSEGAIMLRWTEASSGPEPSLRQVPLDGLRAQLPADTPAISAEERDRRLRQRRTGVQLRRRW
;
A
#
# COMPACT_ATOMS: atom_id res chain seq x y z
N MET A 1 -19.88 -6.66 19.10
CA MET A 1 -18.89 -6.87 20.18
C MET A 1 -18.67 -8.35 20.46
N GLU A 2 -19.71 -9.20 20.51
CA GLU A 2 -19.52 -10.67 20.61
C GLU A 2 -18.62 -11.23 19.49
N ASP A 3 -18.75 -10.76 18.25
CA ASP A 3 -17.89 -11.21 17.14
C ASP A 3 -16.41 -10.82 17.25
N ALA A 4 -16.05 -9.90 18.15
CA ALA A 4 -14.68 -9.43 18.28
C ALA A 4 -13.81 -10.36 19.14
N SER A 5 -14.39 -11.12 20.06
CA SER A 5 -13.62 -11.97 21.00
C SER A 5 -12.79 -13.03 20.29
N ASP A 6 -13.34 -13.67 19.26
CA ASP A 6 -12.66 -14.74 18.51
C ASP A 6 -11.41 -14.22 17.79
N LEU A 7 -11.44 -12.98 17.31
CA LEU A 7 -10.32 -12.36 16.60
C LEU A 7 -9.27 -11.83 17.56
N LEU A 8 -9.69 -11.30 18.72
CA LEU A 8 -8.74 -10.91 19.75
C LEU A 8 -7.92 -12.13 20.22
N ALA A 9 -8.51 -13.33 20.20
CA ALA A 9 -7.79 -14.58 20.44
C ALA A 9 -6.76 -14.95 19.33
N LEU A 10 -6.82 -14.32 18.15
CA LEU A 10 -5.81 -14.49 17.09
C LEU A 10 -4.60 -13.58 17.28
N LEU A 11 -4.66 -12.59 18.17
CA LEU A 11 -3.53 -11.75 18.50
C LEU A 11 -2.40 -12.60 19.06
N ARG A 12 -1.15 -12.18 18.79
CA ARG A 12 0.02 -12.87 19.32
C ARG A 12 0.04 -12.89 20.85
N ASP A 13 -0.37 -11.79 21.48
CA ASP A 13 -0.59 -11.69 22.91
C ASP A 13 -1.96 -11.07 23.20
N PRO A 14 -3.02 -11.88 23.32
CA PRO A 14 -4.36 -11.40 23.65
C PRO A 14 -4.48 -10.81 25.06
N ALA A 15 -3.48 -11.01 25.93
CA ALA A 15 -3.45 -10.43 27.27
C ALA A 15 -2.83 -9.03 27.29
N ASP A 16 -2.15 -8.61 26.22
CA ASP A 16 -1.64 -7.25 26.08
C ASP A 16 -2.80 -6.26 25.86
N PRO A 17 -3.08 -5.37 26.83
CA PRO A 17 -4.15 -4.40 26.71
C PRO A 17 -3.91 -3.38 25.60
N ALA A 18 -2.65 -3.02 25.29
CA ALA A 18 -2.33 -2.07 24.23
C ALA A 18 -2.59 -2.69 22.86
N LEU A 19 -2.08 -3.89 22.61
CA LEU A 19 -2.33 -4.62 21.36
C LEU A 19 -3.83 -4.87 21.14
N THR A 20 -4.56 -5.19 22.21
CA THR A 20 -6.02 -5.34 22.16
C THR A 20 -6.71 -4.06 21.69
N GLN A 21 -6.33 -2.88 22.22
CA GLN A 21 -6.91 -1.61 21.79
C GLN A 21 -6.54 -1.24 20.35
N GLU A 22 -5.31 -1.52 19.92
CA GLU A 22 -4.91 -1.33 18.52
C GLU A 22 -5.71 -2.23 17.57
N ALA A 23 -6.00 -3.47 17.96
CA ALA A 23 -6.84 -4.37 17.17
C ALA A 23 -8.28 -3.84 17.06
N LEU A 24 -8.85 -3.35 18.16
CA LEU A 24 -10.16 -2.70 18.15
C LEU A 24 -10.17 -1.45 17.27
N ARG A 25 -9.11 -0.64 17.29
CA ARG A 25 -8.95 0.50 16.37
C ARG A 25 -8.99 0.05 14.91
N LEU A 26 -8.28 -1.02 14.55
CA LEU A 26 -8.33 -1.62 13.21
C LEU A 26 -9.76 -2.08 12.83
N PHE A 27 -10.55 -2.57 13.78
CA PHE A 27 -11.92 -3.01 13.49
C PHE A 27 -12.84 -1.84 13.14
N PHE A 28 -12.79 -0.76 13.92
CA PHE A 28 -13.56 0.46 13.63
C PHE A 28 -13.09 1.15 12.35
N LEU A 29 -11.78 1.09 12.07
CA LEU A 29 -11.22 1.52 10.79
C LEU A 29 -11.79 0.71 9.62
N ALA A 30 -11.79 -0.62 9.73
CA ALA A 30 -12.36 -1.49 8.70
C ALA A 30 -13.87 -1.23 8.49
N LEU A 31 -14.62 -0.99 9.57
CA LEU A 31 -16.04 -0.62 9.47
C LEU A 31 -16.23 0.70 8.72
N SER A 32 -15.43 1.71 9.06
CA SER A 32 -15.50 3.04 8.45
C SER A 32 -15.09 3.02 6.98
N GLY A 33 -13.95 2.40 6.66
CA GLY A 33 -13.48 2.27 5.27
C GLY A 33 -14.36 1.35 4.42
N GLY A 34 -14.93 0.30 5.03
CA GLY A 34 -15.85 -0.61 4.36
C GLY A 34 -17.08 0.09 3.79
N PHE A 35 -17.55 1.17 4.42
CA PHE A 35 -18.71 1.92 3.94
C PHE A 35 -18.54 2.44 2.50
N PHE A 36 -17.33 2.82 2.11
CA PHE A 36 -17.02 3.30 0.75
C PHE A 36 -17.29 2.26 -0.34
N THR A 37 -17.19 0.96 -0.02
CA THR A 37 -17.42 -0.12 -0.98
C THR A 37 -18.73 -0.88 -0.74
N ALA A 38 -19.31 -0.81 0.47
CA ALA A 38 -20.56 -1.49 0.82
C ALA A 38 -21.73 -1.14 -0.11
N PHE A 39 -21.74 0.08 -0.65
CA PHE A 39 -22.78 0.59 -1.55
C PHE A 39 -22.24 1.00 -2.92
N ALA A 40 -21.07 0.47 -3.31
CA ALA A 40 -20.59 0.63 -4.68
C ALA A 40 -21.56 -0.03 -5.68
N ASP A 41 -21.65 0.56 -6.87
CA ASP A 41 -22.51 0.09 -7.96
C ASP A 41 -21.69 0.01 -9.26
N PRO A 42 -21.49 -1.19 -9.85
CA PRO A 42 -20.71 -1.32 -11.08
C PRO A 42 -21.38 -0.70 -12.31
N ASP A 43 -22.69 -0.40 -12.25
CA ASP A 43 -23.41 0.33 -13.30
C ASP A 43 -23.22 1.86 -13.18
N LEU A 44 -22.84 2.33 -11.99
CA LEU A 44 -22.57 3.74 -11.68
C LEU A 44 -21.24 3.83 -10.91
N PRO A 45 -20.11 3.45 -11.56
CA PRO A 45 -18.83 3.31 -10.89
C PRO A 45 -18.32 4.68 -10.40
N ASP A 46 -17.66 4.67 -9.25
CA ASP A 46 -16.98 5.84 -8.68
C ASP A 46 -15.67 5.38 -8.04
N PHE A 47 -14.64 6.22 -8.10
CA PHE A 47 -13.38 5.97 -7.40
C PHE A 47 -13.51 6.44 -5.96
N VAL A 48 -13.41 5.48 -5.04
CA VAL A 48 -13.37 5.74 -3.60
C VAL A 48 -11.97 5.41 -3.06
N PRO A 49 -11.50 6.03 -1.97
CA PRO A 49 -10.25 5.65 -1.31
C PRO A 49 -10.28 4.19 -0.86
N ALA A 50 -9.19 3.48 -1.10
CA ALA A 50 -9.03 2.11 -0.62
C ALA A 50 -8.30 2.09 0.74
N VAL A 51 -7.08 2.61 0.77
CA VAL A 51 -6.26 2.78 1.97
C VAL A 51 -5.50 4.11 1.91
N ASN A 52 -5.22 4.72 3.05
CA ASN A 52 -4.46 5.97 3.15
C ASN A 52 -3.94 6.15 4.59
N THR A 53 -3.44 7.34 4.93
CA THR A 53 -2.94 7.65 6.29
C THR A 53 -3.98 7.52 7.39
N VAL A 54 -5.27 7.68 7.08
CA VAL A 54 -6.39 7.57 8.02
C VAL A 54 -6.95 6.14 8.00
N LEU A 55 -7.19 5.59 6.81
CA LEU A 55 -7.56 4.19 6.57
C LEU A 55 -6.30 3.34 6.40
N ASN A 56 -5.39 3.43 7.37
CA ASN A 56 -4.13 2.71 7.37
C ASN A 56 -4.33 1.26 7.80
N ALA A 57 -4.22 0.35 6.83
CA ALA A 57 -4.18 -1.08 7.03
C ALA A 57 -3.41 -1.74 5.87
N SER A 58 -3.29 -3.06 5.88
CA SER A 58 -2.81 -3.81 4.71
C SER A 58 -1.40 -3.42 4.23
N MET A 59 -0.49 -3.07 5.14
CA MET A 59 0.84 -2.54 4.82
C MET A 59 0.80 -1.48 3.71
N THR A 60 -0.18 -0.56 3.83
CA THR A 60 -0.37 0.59 2.93
C THR A 60 0.97 1.18 2.52
N ASN A 61 1.25 1.24 1.22
CA ASN A 61 2.49 1.84 0.76
C ASN A 61 2.44 3.36 1.01
N PRO A 62 3.37 3.93 1.82
CA PRO A 62 3.43 5.35 2.12
C PRO A 62 3.50 6.25 0.90
N ASP A 63 4.02 5.73 -0.20
CA ASP A 63 4.36 6.45 -1.43
C ASP A 63 3.21 6.49 -2.44
N PHE A 64 2.14 5.73 -2.19
CA PHE A 64 1.04 5.58 -3.14
C PHE A 64 -0.23 6.31 -2.67
N ILE A 65 -0.97 6.87 -3.63
CA ILE A 65 -2.38 7.26 -3.47
C ILE A 65 -3.23 6.14 -4.05
N TYR A 66 -4.14 5.59 -3.24
CA TYR A 66 -4.97 4.45 -3.61
C TYR A 66 -6.43 4.83 -3.80
N SER A 67 -7.02 4.35 -4.88
CA SER A 67 -8.47 4.39 -5.08
C SER A 67 -8.95 3.05 -5.64
N ALA A 68 -10.23 2.75 -5.45
CA ALA A 68 -10.87 1.58 -6.03
C ALA A 68 -12.26 1.93 -6.57
N ALA A 69 -12.69 1.21 -7.60
CA ALA A 69 -14.03 1.26 -8.13
C ALA A 69 -14.56 -0.16 -8.34
N SER A 70 -15.86 -0.37 -8.14
CA SER A 70 -16.53 -1.60 -8.56
C SER A 70 -16.87 -1.50 -10.04
N ILE A 71 -16.62 -2.58 -10.77
CA ILE A 71 -16.91 -2.70 -12.20
C ILE A 71 -17.53 -4.08 -12.50
N ASP A 72 -18.04 -4.24 -13.70
CA ASP A 72 -18.55 -5.50 -14.24
C ASP A 72 -17.77 -5.82 -15.52
N GLY A 73 -17.01 -6.90 -15.53
CA GLY A 73 -16.14 -7.29 -16.66
C GLY A 73 -16.86 -7.42 -18.01
N GLU A 74 -18.18 -7.55 -18.04
CA GLU A 74 -18.96 -7.57 -19.28
C GLU A 74 -19.35 -6.16 -19.80
N GLY A 75 -19.06 -5.11 -19.02
CA GLY A 75 -19.37 -3.72 -19.39
C GLY A 75 -18.36 -3.08 -20.34
N VAL A 76 -18.73 -1.89 -20.81
CA VAL A 76 -17.85 -0.99 -21.57
C VAL A 76 -17.61 0.24 -20.72
N TYR A 77 -16.36 0.50 -20.34
CA TYR A 77 -16.01 1.60 -19.46
C TYR A 77 -15.10 2.60 -20.15
N ARG A 78 -15.28 3.87 -19.81
CA ARG A 78 -14.34 4.95 -20.14
C ARG A 78 -13.68 5.45 -18.88
N LEU A 79 -12.35 5.42 -18.87
CA LEU A 79 -11.52 6.16 -17.93
C LEU A 79 -11.02 7.42 -18.63
N SER A 80 -11.17 8.57 -17.99
CA SER A 80 -10.67 9.84 -18.50
C SER A 80 -10.05 10.66 -17.39
N GLY A 81 -9.15 11.58 -17.74
CA GLY A 81 -8.57 12.45 -16.74
C GLY A 81 -7.22 13.04 -17.11
N GLU A 82 -6.44 13.34 -16.08
CA GLU A 82 -5.10 13.92 -16.14
C GLU A 82 -4.11 12.95 -15.49
N ARG A 83 -3.05 12.57 -16.21
CA ARG A 83 -2.04 11.61 -15.72
C ARG A 83 -1.31 12.11 -14.45
N GLY A 84 -1.19 13.43 -14.30
CA GLY A 84 -0.40 14.05 -13.23
C GLY A 84 1.10 13.88 -13.42
N GLU A 85 1.86 14.26 -12.41
CA GLU A 85 3.34 14.34 -12.44
C GLU A 85 4.02 13.31 -11.53
N GLY A 86 3.23 12.45 -10.88
CA GLY A 86 3.74 11.30 -10.13
C GLY A 86 4.50 10.32 -11.03
N LEU A 87 5.34 9.50 -10.40
CA LEU A 87 6.27 8.57 -11.03
C LEU A 87 5.58 7.59 -12.00
N PHE A 88 4.44 7.04 -11.60
CA PHE A 88 3.58 6.21 -12.45
C PHE A 88 2.15 6.16 -11.91
N VAL A 89 1.23 5.73 -12.77
CA VAL A 89 -0.13 5.36 -12.35
C VAL A 89 -0.45 3.98 -12.91
N LEU A 90 -0.70 3.03 -12.00
CA LEU A 90 -1.10 1.68 -12.35
C LEU A 90 -2.57 1.45 -12.01
N LEU A 91 -3.27 0.83 -12.95
CA LEU A 91 -4.59 0.26 -12.74
C LEU A 91 -4.46 -1.26 -12.66
N ASP A 92 -5.09 -1.88 -11.68
CA ASP A 92 -5.24 -3.33 -11.61
C ASP A 92 -6.71 -3.70 -11.66
N THR A 93 -7.05 -4.59 -12.58
CA THR A 93 -8.36 -5.26 -12.62
C THR A 93 -8.24 -6.61 -11.93
N ALA A 94 -9.26 -7.01 -11.17
CA ALA A 94 -9.26 -8.30 -10.50
C ALA A 94 -10.66 -8.94 -10.51
N ALA A 95 -10.72 -10.28 -10.47
CA ALA A 95 -11.95 -11.05 -10.44
C ALA A 95 -12.69 -11.00 -9.08
N GLY A 96 -12.16 -10.22 -8.16
CA GLY A 96 -12.63 -10.04 -6.79
C GLY A 96 -11.97 -8.81 -6.20
N GLY A 97 -11.98 -8.68 -4.87
CA GLY A 97 -11.35 -7.56 -4.19
C GLY A 97 -11.50 -7.61 -2.68
N LEU A 98 -11.00 -6.56 -2.03
CA LEU A 98 -11.12 -6.38 -0.59
C LEU A 98 -12.43 -5.69 -0.18
N GLY A 99 -13.27 -5.23 -1.11
CA GLY A 99 -14.50 -4.52 -0.79
C GLY A 99 -15.50 -5.37 -0.01
N VAL A 100 -16.43 -4.70 0.67
CA VAL A 100 -17.40 -5.34 1.59
C VAL A 100 -18.21 -6.45 0.93
N MET A 101 -18.62 -6.24 -0.31
CA MET A 101 -19.44 -7.20 -1.08
C MET A 101 -18.61 -8.16 -1.93
N ASP A 102 -17.29 -7.99 -1.97
CA ASP A 102 -16.40 -8.75 -2.84
C ASP A 102 -15.87 -10.00 -2.14
N GLN A 103 -15.53 -11.02 -2.92
CA GLN A 103 -14.63 -12.10 -2.48
C GLN A 103 -13.24 -11.84 -3.04
N LEU A 104 -12.19 -12.38 -2.42
CA LEU A 104 -10.85 -12.33 -3.00
C LEU A 104 -10.84 -13.11 -4.33
N GLY A 105 -10.11 -12.59 -5.31
CA GLY A 105 -10.00 -13.19 -6.64
C GLY A 105 -8.70 -12.78 -7.32
N PRO A 106 -8.22 -13.57 -8.30
CA PRO A 106 -6.95 -13.29 -8.97
C PRO A 106 -6.97 -11.98 -9.75
N SER A 107 -5.78 -11.48 -10.07
CA SER A 107 -5.61 -10.38 -11.01
C SER A 107 -6.13 -10.78 -12.40
N CYS A 108 -6.82 -9.86 -13.06
CA CYS A 108 -7.32 -9.96 -14.42
C CYS A 108 -6.48 -9.15 -15.42
N GLY A 109 -5.54 -8.34 -14.93
CA GLY A 109 -4.65 -7.54 -15.76
C GLY A 109 -4.30 -6.21 -15.11
N THR A 110 -3.13 -5.72 -15.51
CA THR A 110 -2.58 -4.42 -15.07
C THR A 110 -2.47 -3.50 -16.29
N ILE A 111 -2.81 -2.22 -16.11
CA ILE A 111 -2.67 -1.18 -17.12
C ILE A 111 -1.83 -0.06 -16.54
N ASP A 112 -0.70 0.22 -17.19
CA ASP A 112 0.09 1.41 -16.93
C ASP A 112 -0.44 2.57 -17.77
N ILE A 113 -0.80 3.68 -17.13
CA ILE A 113 -1.27 4.88 -17.84
C ILE A 113 -0.16 5.45 -18.74
N ASP A 114 1.11 5.25 -18.40
CA ASP A 114 2.24 5.72 -19.23
C ASP A 114 2.36 4.95 -20.56
N SER A 115 1.62 3.84 -20.71
CA SER A 115 1.52 3.08 -21.97
C SER A 115 0.42 3.60 -22.93
N LEU A 116 -0.26 4.70 -22.55
CA LEU A 116 -1.33 5.30 -23.33
C LEU A 116 -0.82 6.49 -24.15
N ASP A 117 -1.52 6.81 -25.23
CA ASP A 117 -1.39 8.09 -25.90
C ASP A 117 -1.97 9.18 -24.98
N ILE A 118 -1.10 10.02 -24.43
CA ILE A 118 -1.45 11.14 -23.54
C ILE A 118 -1.27 12.45 -24.32
N GLY A 119 -2.28 13.31 -24.29
CA GLY A 119 -2.25 14.63 -24.93
C GLY A 119 -1.18 15.53 -24.32
N THR A 120 -0.76 16.55 -25.09
CA THR A 120 0.25 17.53 -24.62
C THR A 120 -0.21 18.36 -23.41
N ASP A 121 -1.51 18.37 -23.13
CA ASP A 121 -2.12 18.98 -21.94
C ASP A 121 -2.16 18.03 -20.73
N GLY A 122 -1.58 16.83 -20.85
CA GLY A 122 -1.55 15.78 -19.84
C GLY A 122 -2.85 15.00 -19.70
N ARG A 123 -3.83 15.21 -20.60
CA ARG A 123 -5.11 14.49 -20.58
C ARG A 123 -5.07 13.20 -21.38
N PHE A 124 -5.87 12.24 -20.96
CA PHE A 124 -6.07 11.01 -21.70
C PHE A 124 -7.52 10.52 -21.59
N GLU A 125 -7.88 9.66 -22.53
CA GLU A 125 -9.09 8.85 -22.51
C GLU A 125 -8.70 7.40 -22.82
N LEU A 126 -9.27 6.45 -22.10
CA LEU A 126 -9.08 5.01 -22.25
C LEU A 126 -10.44 4.31 -22.23
N VAL A 127 -10.71 3.49 -23.23
CA VAL A 127 -11.85 2.56 -23.21
C VAL A 127 -11.40 1.16 -22.77
N MET A 128 -12.15 0.55 -21.84
CA MET A 128 -11.97 -0.82 -21.38
C MET A 128 -13.23 -1.63 -21.67
N SER A 129 -13.09 -2.76 -22.36
CA SER A 129 -14.21 -3.62 -22.76
C SER A 129 -13.71 -4.98 -23.23
N ALA A 130 -14.59 -5.99 -23.28
CA ALA A 130 -14.24 -7.32 -23.77
C ALA A 130 -13.73 -7.31 -25.23
N GLN A 131 -14.32 -6.47 -26.08
CA GLN A 131 -13.89 -6.23 -27.46
C GLN A 131 -13.78 -4.73 -27.72
N ARG A 132 -12.82 -4.34 -28.57
CA ARG A 132 -12.68 -2.93 -28.99
C ARG A 132 -13.97 -2.48 -29.68
N PRO A 133 -14.60 -1.38 -29.24
CA PRO A 133 -15.81 -0.88 -29.90
C PRO A 133 -15.57 -0.51 -31.37
N ASP A 134 -16.58 -0.73 -32.20
CA ASP A 134 -16.52 -0.40 -33.63
C ASP A 134 -16.20 1.09 -33.84
N GLY A 135 -15.22 1.37 -34.70
CA GLY A 135 -14.79 2.74 -35.01
C GLY A 135 -13.94 3.42 -33.93
N TRP A 136 -13.66 2.77 -32.79
CA TRP A 136 -12.78 3.33 -31.77
C TRP A 136 -11.31 3.23 -32.18
N THR A 137 -10.64 4.38 -32.33
CA THR A 137 -9.21 4.48 -32.69
C THR A 137 -8.31 4.97 -31.56
N GLY A 138 -8.89 5.41 -30.43
CA GLY A 138 -8.14 5.89 -29.28
C GLY A 138 -7.57 4.76 -28.42
N ASN A 139 -7.04 5.12 -27.24
CA ASN A 139 -6.55 4.13 -26.30
C ASN A 139 -7.64 3.11 -25.94
N TRP A 140 -7.27 1.84 -26.01
CA TRP A 140 -8.14 0.73 -25.63
C TRP A 140 -7.34 -0.37 -24.96
N ARG A 141 -7.95 -1.01 -23.96
CA ARG A 141 -7.44 -2.21 -23.30
C ARG A 141 -8.56 -3.24 -23.16
N PRO A 142 -8.28 -4.55 -23.35
CA PRO A 142 -9.27 -5.57 -23.11
C PRO A 142 -9.64 -5.62 -21.62
N LEU A 143 -10.91 -5.89 -21.33
CA LEU A 143 -11.42 -6.13 -19.98
C LEU A 143 -11.80 -7.61 -19.85
N ASP A 144 -11.21 -8.31 -18.87
CA ASP A 144 -11.57 -9.70 -18.58
C ASP A 144 -13.03 -9.76 -18.07
N PRO A 145 -13.90 -10.62 -18.63
CA PRO A 145 -15.29 -10.77 -18.19
C PRO A 145 -15.46 -11.10 -16.70
N ARG A 146 -14.42 -11.67 -16.08
CA ARG A 146 -14.41 -11.99 -14.64
C ARG A 146 -14.15 -10.77 -13.78
N ALA A 147 -13.65 -9.66 -14.31
CA ALA A 147 -13.27 -8.48 -13.53
C ALA A 147 -14.46 -7.92 -12.73
N ARG A 148 -14.21 -7.61 -11.47
CA ARG A 148 -15.21 -7.06 -10.51
C ARG A 148 -14.73 -5.78 -9.84
N THR A 149 -13.41 -5.60 -9.74
CA THR A 149 -12.82 -4.40 -9.14
C THR A 149 -11.74 -3.81 -10.04
N LEU A 150 -11.59 -2.51 -9.91
CA LEU A 150 -10.52 -1.72 -10.50
C LEU A 150 -9.81 -0.96 -9.39
N THR A 151 -8.53 -1.24 -9.15
CA THR A 151 -7.70 -0.50 -8.18
C THR A 151 -6.76 0.42 -8.92
N LEU A 152 -6.64 1.67 -8.46
CA LEU A 152 -5.76 2.69 -9.00
C LEU A 152 -4.68 3.03 -7.96
N ARG A 153 -3.41 3.05 -8.38
CA ARG A 153 -2.25 3.42 -7.57
C ARG A 153 -1.46 4.52 -8.26
N GLN A 154 -1.34 5.68 -7.61
CA GLN A 154 -0.47 6.76 -8.08
C GLN A 154 0.79 6.77 -7.23
N ALA A 155 1.97 6.59 -7.82
CA ALA A 155 3.23 6.54 -7.11
C ALA A 155 3.97 7.88 -7.12
N SER A 156 4.57 8.27 -6.00
CA SER A 156 5.49 9.40 -5.93
C SER A 156 6.59 9.15 -4.90
N TYR A 157 7.83 9.54 -5.23
CA TYR A 157 8.92 9.59 -4.25
C TYR A 157 8.88 10.86 -3.38
N HIS A 158 8.59 12.00 -4.00
CA HIS A 158 8.55 13.31 -3.37
C HIS A 158 7.09 13.73 -3.13
N TRP A 159 6.60 13.46 -1.92
CA TRP A 159 5.20 13.68 -1.59
C TRP A 159 4.87 15.17 -1.56
N GLY A 160 3.77 15.54 -2.22
CA GLY A 160 3.32 16.93 -2.28
C GLY A 160 4.07 17.80 -3.28
N GLU A 161 5.06 17.25 -4.00
CA GLU A 161 5.66 17.88 -5.17
C GLU A 161 4.91 17.45 -6.45
N GLY A 162 4.79 18.39 -7.40
CA GLY A 162 3.99 18.20 -8.61
C GLY A 162 2.50 18.08 -8.34
N ARG A 163 1.74 17.74 -9.37
CA ARG A 163 0.29 17.52 -9.26
C ARG A 163 -0.05 16.04 -9.32
N ASP A 164 -0.83 15.58 -8.35
CA ASP A 164 -1.48 14.27 -8.39
C ASP A 164 -2.37 14.13 -9.64
N GLY A 165 -2.48 12.91 -10.15
CA GLY A 165 -3.38 12.57 -11.24
C GLY A 165 -4.85 12.64 -10.82
N ARG A 166 -5.72 12.89 -11.80
CA ARG A 166 -7.18 13.03 -11.60
C ARG A 166 -7.88 12.12 -12.56
N PHE A 167 -8.79 11.29 -12.06
CA PHE A 167 -9.38 10.20 -12.82
C PHE A 167 -10.89 10.17 -12.62
N ALA A 168 -11.61 9.94 -13.70
CA ALA A 168 -13.05 9.72 -13.72
C ALA A 168 -13.37 8.44 -14.50
N ILE A 169 -14.32 7.66 -14.03
CA ILE A 169 -14.78 6.42 -14.65
C ILE A 169 -16.27 6.49 -14.96
N GLU A 170 -16.67 5.99 -16.12
CA GLU A 170 -18.07 5.91 -16.56
C GLU A 170 -18.32 4.59 -17.28
N ARG A 171 -19.53 4.01 -17.11
CA ARG A 171 -20.02 2.87 -17.90
C ARG A 171 -20.79 3.39 -19.13
N LEU A 172 -20.43 2.94 -20.33
CA LEU A 172 -20.91 3.46 -21.61
C LEU A 172 -22.00 2.61 -22.28
N ASP A 173 -22.06 1.30 -22.00
CA ASP A 173 -23.00 0.36 -22.64
C ASP A 173 -24.43 0.45 -22.09
N ARG A 174 -24.67 1.33 -21.10
CA ARG A 174 -25.96 1.54 -20.46
C ARG A 174 -26.16 3.03 -20.15
N PRO A 175 -27.39 3.56 -20.21
CA PRO A 175 -27.66 4.93 -19.80
C PRO A 175 -27.49 5.10 -18.28
N ILE A 176 -26.98 6.26 -17.87
CA ILE A 176 -26.92 6.66 -16.45
C ILE A 176 -28.35 6.68 -15.88
N ARG A 177 -28.62 5.78 -14.92
CA ARG A 177 -29.91 5.67 -14.24
C ARG A 177 -29.70 5.46 -12.75
N PRO A 178 -29.65 6.55 -11.95
CA PRO A 178 -29.63 6.44 -10.50
C PRO A 178 -30.83 5.64 -10.02
N ARG A 179 -30.58 4.57 -9.26
CA ARG A 179 -31.63 3.70 -8.73
C ARG A 179 -31.72 3.85 -7.21
N ARG A 180 -32.94 3.87 -6.69
CA ARG A 180 -33.17 3.72 -5.25
C ARG A 180 -33.01 2.24 -4.91
N ARG A 181 -32.11 1.93 -3.97
CA ARG A 181 -31.98 0.58 -3.44
C ARG A 181 -33.22 0.17 -2.67
N THR A 182 -33.60 -1.09 -2.81
CA THR A 182 -34.69 -1.66 -2.02
C THR A 182 -34.30 -1.81 -0.56
N ALA A 183 -35.28 -1.92 0.35
CA ALA A 183 -35.01 -2.18 1.76
C ALA A 183 -34.22 -3.50 1.96
N ALA A 184 -34.50 -4.52 1.15
CA ALA A 184 -33.81 -5.81 1.20
C ALA A 184 -32.32 -5.69 0.80
N GLU A 185 -32.02 -4.96 -0.28
CA GLU A 185 -30.62 -4.73 -0.69
C GLU A 185 -29.84 -3.92 0.36
N ILE A 186 -30.49 -2.91 0.96
CA ILE A 186 -29.86 -2.12 2.03
C ILE A 186 -29.56 -3.02 3.24
N ALA A 187 -30.53 -3.83 3.68
CA ALA A 187 -30.34 -4.76 4.79
C ALA A 187 -29.20 -5.74 4.52
N GLN A 188 -29.16 -6.37 3.34
CA GLN A 188 -28.09 -7.29 2.94
C GLN A 188 -26.69 -6.64 3.04
N ARG A 189 -26.54 -5.42 2.49
CA ARG A 189 -25.25 -4.72 2.46
C ARG A 189 -24.83 -4.24 3.84
N LEU A 190 -25.77 -3.80 4.67
CA LEU A 190 -25.49 -3.45 6.07
C LEU A 190 -25.08 -4.67 6.89
N THR A 191 -25.70 -5.83 6.67
CA THR A 191 -25.27 -7.10 7.30
C THR A 191 -23.86 -7.47 6.85
N ALA A 192 -23.54 -7.37 5.55
CA ALA A 192 -22.19 -7.63 5.05
C ALA A 192 -21.16 -6.65 5.64
N LEU A 193 -21.51 -5.36 5.73
CA LEU A 193 -20.68 -4.34 6.36
C LEU A 193 -20.45 -4.62 7.85
N ALA A 194 -21.46 -5.08 8.58
CA ALA A 194 -21.33 -5.44 10.00
C ALA A 194 -20.35 -6.60 10.23
N GLY A 195 -20.31 -7.57 9.32
CA GLY A 195 -19.33 -8.68 9.36
C GLY A 195 -17.95 -8.33 8.80
N TYR A 196 -17.81 -7.20 8.10
CA TYR A 196 -16.60 -6.82 7.40
C TYR A 196 -15.37 -6.62 8.31
N PRO A 197 -15.46 -5.95 9.47
CA PRO A 197 -14.32 -5.79 10.38
C PRO A 197 -13.65 -7.11 10.75
N LYS A 198 -14.45 -8.16 11.02
CA LYS A 198 -13.94 -9.50 11.36
C LYS A 198 -13.16 -10.10 10.22
N ARG A 199 -13.73 -10.06 9.02
CA ARG A 199 -13.09 -10.57 7.80
C ARG A 199 -11.81 -9.82 7.47
N TYR A 200 -11.84 -8.49 7.51
CA TYR A 200 -10.73 -7.64 7.08
C TYR A 200 -9.55 -7.68 8.07
N ALA A 201 -9.81 -7.45 9.36
CA ALA A 201 -8.75 -7.48 10.37
C ALA A 201 -8.17 -8.90 10.55
N GLY A 202 -9.03 -9.92 10.52
CA GLY A 202 -8.60 -11.31 10.61
C GLY A 202 -7.64 -11.72 9.49
N LEU A 203 -7.80 -11.19 8.28
CA LEU A 203 -6.86 -11.45 7.17
C LEU A 203 -5.43 -11.00 7.54
N TRP A 204 -5.28 -9.78 8.04
CA TRP A 204 -3.98 -9.18 8.33
C TRP A 204 -3.31 -9.74 9.57
N ILE A 205 -4.09 -10.04 10.62
CA ILE A 205 -3.60 -10.74 11.81
C ILE A 205 -3.06 -12.14 11.42
N ASN A 206 -3.76 -12.85 10.53
CA ASN A 206 -3.29 -14.14 10.04
C ASN A 206 -2.00 -14.02 9.22
N VAL A 207 -1.80 -12.96 8.43
CA VAL A 207 -0.53 -12.74 7.73
C VAL A 207 0.64 -12.67 8.71
N ILE A 208 0.53 -11.91 9.81
CA ILE A 208 1.56 -11.82 10.84
C ILE A 208 1.78 -13.18 11.52
N LYS A 209 0.70 -13.88 11.86
CA LYS A 209 0.76 -15.22 12.46
C LYS A 209 1.49 -16.21 11.56
N ASP A 210 1.19 -16.21 10.26
CA ASP A 210 1.80 -17.11 9.28
C ASP A 210 3.30 -16.78 9.10
N GLN A 211 3.66 -15.49 9.00
CA GLN A 211 5.06 -15.07 8.94
C GLN A 211 5.85 -15.47 10.20
N ALA A 212 5.24 -15.33 11.38
CA ALA A 212 5.84 -15.76 12.63
C ALA A 212 6.01 -17.30 12.69
N ALA A 213 5.02 -18.06 12.22
CA ALA A 213 5.09 -19.53 12.15
C ALA A 213 6.18 -20.03 11.19
N LYS A 214 6.44 -19.28 10.11
CA LYS A 214 7.58 -19.49 9.20
C LYS A 214 8.94 -19.06 9.78
N ASN A 215 8.96 -18.50 10.99
CA ASN A 215 10.16 -17.97 11.65
C ASN A 215 10.88 -16.86 10.83
N LEU A 216 10.11 -15.91 10.29
CA LEU A 216 10.63 -14.78 9.52
C LEU A 216 11.13 -13.60 10.39
N TRP A 217 11.51 -13.85 11.65
CA TRP A 217 12.09 -12.83 12.52
C TRP A 217 13.51 -12.48 12.06
N ASN A 218 13.74 -11.20 11.74
CA ASN A 218 14.95 -10.66 11.17
C ASN A 218 15.38 -11.38 9.87
N ARG A 219 14.39 -11.84 9.09
CA ARG A 219 14.57 -12.56 7.82
C ARG A 219 13.50 -12.13 6.83
N PHE A 220 13.77 -12.32 5.55
CA PHE A 220 12.83 -12.04 4.49
C PHE A 220 12.41 -13.33 3.78
N GLU A 221 11.20 -13.32 3.25
CA GLU A 221 10.78 -14.19 2.16
C GLU A 221 10.46 -13.34 0.93
N HIS A 222 10.68 -13.91 -0.26
CA HIS A 222 10.21 -13.34 -1.52
C HIS A 222 8.76 -13.79 -1.77
N ASP A 223 7.88 -12.85 -2.13
CA ASP A 223 6.47 -13.12 -2.45
C ASP A 223 6.04 -12.34 -3.71
N ASP A 224 5.09 -12.91 -4.45
CA ASP A 224 4.41 -12.25 -5.57
C ASP A 224 2.96 -11.98 -5.13
N TRP A 225 2.71 -10.78 -4.60
CA TRP A 225 1.40 -10.36 -4.07
C TRP A 225 0.34 -10.12 -5.16
N ALA A 226 0.63 -10.43 -6.44
CA ALA A 226 -0.30 -10.28 -7.55
C ALA A 226 -1.66 -10.95 -7.27
N GLY A 227 -2.74 -10.20 -7.49
CA GLY A 227 -4.12 -10.67 -7.22
C GLY A 227 -4.52 -10.75 -5.73
N ARG A 228 -3.61 -10.46 -4.79
CA ARG A 228 -3.87 -10.42 -3.34
C ARG A 228 -3.70 -9.02 -2.74
N GLY A 229 -3.78 -7.98 -3.59
CA GLY A 229 -3.58 -6.57 -3.21
C GLY A 229 -2.24 -5.98 -3.67
N GLY A 230 -1.31 -6.81 -4.16
CA GLY A 230 -0.06 -6.38 -4.80
C GLY A 230 -0.20 -6.04 -6.29
N VAL A 231 0.92 -5.61 -6.85
CA VAL A 231 1.14 -5.24 -8.25
C VAL A 231 1.89 -6.38 -8.94
N THR A 232 1.41 -6.77 -10.12
CA THR A 232 2.05 -7.81 -10.94
C THR A 232 3.49 -7.42 -11.31
N GLY A 233 4.45 -8.34 -11.19
CA GLY A 233 5.84 -8.12 -11.60
C GLY A 233 6.68 -7.29 -10.62
N GLN A 234 6.16 -7.01 -9.43
CA GLN A 234 6.91 -6.38 -8.34
C GLN A 234 7.55 -7.47 -7.46
N HIS A 235 8.85 -7.34 -7.17
CA HIS A 235 9.49 -8.20 -6.17
C HIS A 235 9.15 -7.67 -4.79
N TYR A 236 8.45 -8.47 -3.99
CA TYR A 236 8.21 -8.17 -2.58
C TYR A 236 9.13 -9.01 -1.72
N TYR A 237 9.82 -8.34 -0.80
CA TYR A 237 10.49 -8.99 0.31
C TYR A 237 9.76 -8.60 1.58
N GLN A 238 9.25 -9.59 2.31
CA GLN A 238 8.49 -9.36 3.54
C GLN A 238 9.03 -10.20 4.69
N GLY A 239 8.88 -9.71 5.90
CA GLY A 239 9.28 -10.42 7.09
C GLY A 239 8.88 -9.68 8.35
N LEU A 240 9.45 -10.14 9.47
CA LEU A 240 9.27 -9.52 10.77
C LEU A 240 10.62 -9.01 11.26
N PHE A 241 10.62 -7.95 12.06
CA PHE A 241 11.82 -7.47 12.74
C PHE A 241 11.67 -7.65 14.26
N ARG A 242 12.79 -7.91 14.94
CA ARG A 242 12.92 -7.90 16.40
C ARG A 242 14.22 -7.22 16.79
N ILE A 243 14.13 -6.24 17.68
CA ILE A 243 15.25 -5.48 18.23
C ILE A 243 15.40 -5.87 19.69
N GLU A 244 16.52 -6.49 20.06
CA GLU A 244 16.82 -6.75 21.46
C GLU A 244 17.17 -5.44 22.20
N PRO A 245 16.99 -5.39 23.53
CA PRO A 245 17.42 -4.24 24.32
C PRO A 245 18.88 -3.83 24.05
N GLY A 246 19.14 -2.54 23.86
CA GLY A 246 20.48 -2.01 23.57
C GLY A 246 21.02 -2.32 22.17
N HIS A 247 20.19 -2.83 21.25
CA HIS A 247 20.57 -3.14 19.88
C HIS A 247 19.82 -2.29 18.85
N ALA A 248 20.31 -2.34 17.62
CA ALA A 248 19.65 -1.89 16.41
C ALA A 248 19.74 -2.98 15.33
N LEU A 249 18.95 -2.86 14.27
CA LEU A 249 19.10 -3.69 13.07
C LEU A 249 19.67 -2.84 11.93
N ILE A 250 20.66 -3.37 11.23
CA ILE A 250 21.11 -2.85 9.94
C ILE A 250 20.40 -3.66 8.85
N LEU A 251 19.57 -2.99 8.07
CA LEU A 251 19.07 -3.45 6.79
C LEU A 251 20.14 -3.16 5.72
N GLU A 252 20.49 -4.15 4.92
CA GLU A 252 21.39 -3.98 3.78
C GLU A 252 20.85 -4.69 2.53
N THR A 253 20.97 -4.05 1.37
CA THR A 253 20.73 -4.67 0.07
C THR A 253 21.52 -3.99 -1.04
N GLU A 254 21.79 -4.73 -2.11
CA GLU A 254 22.22 -4.15 -3.39
C GLU A 254 21.04 -3.44 -4.06
N LEU A 255 21.31 -2.53 -4.99
CA LEU A 255 20.26 -1.93 -5.83
C LEU A 255 20.23 -2.65 -7.18
N PRO A 256 19.04 -2.87 -7.77
CA PRO A 256 18.93 -3.25 -9.18
C PRO A 256 19.61 -2.21 -10.08
N GLU A 257 20.28 -2.65 -11.15
CA GLU A 257 20.88 -1.75 -12.16
C GLU A 257 19.83 -0.78 -12.75
N ARG A 258 18.61 -1.28 -12.98
CA ARG A 258 17.46 -0.47 -13.39
C ARG A 258 16.27 -0.80 -12.50
N VAL A 259 15.59 0.22 -12.01
CA VAL A 259 14.35 0.09 -11.25
C VAL A 259 13.47 1.31 -11.46
N ARG A 260 12.18 1.12 -11.71
CA ARG A 260 11.23 2.24 -11.84
C ARG A 260 10.86 2.81 -10.48
N TYR A 261 10.59 1.93 -9.50
CA TYR A 261 10.26 2.33 -8.13
C TYR A 261 10.71 1.29 -7.11
N TRP A 262 11.11 1.78 -5.95
CA TRP A 262 11.39 0.95 -4.78
C TRP A 262 11.20 1.70 -3.47
N ASN A 263 10.87 0.94 -2.43
CA ASN A 263 10.87 1.44 -1.05
C ASN A 263 11.12 0.32 -0.04
N VAL A 264 11.38 0.74 1.20
CA VAL A 264 11.26 -0.08 2.40
C VAL A 264 10.32 0.62 3.38
N GLN A 265 9.49 -0.14 4.08
CA GLN A 265 8.61 0.37 5.12
C GLN A 265 8.50 -0.60 6.30
N LEU A 266 8.26 -0.04 7.48
CA LEU A 266 7.92 -0.78 8.68
C LEU A 266 6.40 -0.86 8.87
N GLY A 267 5.96 -1.91 9.53
CA GLY A 267 4.59 -2.09 10.00
C GLY A 267 4.53 -2.63 11.42
N ASP A 268 3.35 -2.57 12.00
CA ASP A 268 3.05 -3.16 13.30
C ASP A 268 2.69 -4.65 13.18
N LEU A 269 2.43 -5.31 14.31
CA LEU A 269 2.01 -6.71 14.38
C LEU A 269 0.51 -6.93 14.07
N LEU A 270 -0.20 -5.89 13.61
CA LEU A 270 -1.52 -5.98 13.00
C LEU A 270 -1.43 -5.77 11.47
N TRP A 271 -0.21 -5.70 10.93
CA TRP A 271 0.09 -5.47 9.53
C TRP A 271 -0.41 -4.11 9.00
N ASN A 272 -0.48 -3.10 9.86
CA ASN A 272 -0.63 -1.70 9.46
C ASN A 272 0.75 -1.09 9.26
N THR A 273 0.87 -0.11 8.37
CA THR A 273 2.15 0.59 8.19
C THR A 273 2.40 1.51 9.37
N THR A 274 3.61 1.49 9.95
CA THR A 274 3.97 2.40 11.05
C THR A 274 3.83 3.85 10.60
N ASP A 275 3.34 4.74 11.47
CA ASP A 275 2.99 6.14 11.15
C ASP A 275 4.04 6.89 10.31
N TRP A 276 3.87 6.82 9.00
CA TRP A 276 4.80 7.40 8.03
C TRP A 276 4.56 8.89 7.85
N MET A 277 3.47 9.46 8.39
CA MET A 277 3.22 10.88 8.29
C MET A 277 4.06 11.65 9.29
N ASN A 278 4.23 11.10 10.49
CA ASN A 278 4.92 11.78 11.60
C ASN A 278 6.25 11.15 11.98
N ARG A 279 6.63 10.03 11.34
CA ARG A 279 7.90 9.34 11.56
C ARG A 279 8.55 8.98 10.24
N GLN A 280 9.87 8.80 10.28
CA GLN A 280 10.62 8.20 9.18
C GLN A 280 10.55 6.68 9.30
N SER A 281 9.36 6.11 9.18
CA SER A 281 9.12 4.66 9.23
C SER A 281 9.23 3.97 7.86
N SER A 282 9.49 4.75 6.81
CA SER A 282 9.73 4.27 5.45
C SER A 282 10.71 5.16 4.71
N LEU A 283 11.42 4.58 3.76
CA LEU A 283 12.33 5.25 2.83
C LEU A 283 12.10 4.71 1.43
N ASN A 284 12.25 5.58 0.44
CA ASN A 284 12.09 5.26 -0.97
C ASN A 284 13.29 5.79 -1.78
N GLY A 285 13.32 5.47 -3.08
CA GLY A 285 14.43 5.85 -3.96
C GLY A 285 14.72 7.35 -4.10
N GLY A 286 13.77 8.24 -3.80
CA GLY A 286 14.00 9.69 -3.76
C GLY A 286 14.30 10.25 -2.36
N GLN A 287 14.29 9.42 -1.32
CA GLN A 287 14.51 9.82 0.07
C GLN A 287 15.76 9.17 0.70
N ALA A 288 16.15 7.99 0.22
CA ALA A 288 17.29 7.25 0.74
C ALA A 288 18.63 7.83 0.27
N GLU A 289 19.62 7.81 1.15
CA GLU A 289 21.02 8.13 0.81
C GLU A 289 21.77 6.81 0.52
N ILE A 290 22.32 6.66 -0.68
CA ILE A 290 23.05 5.44 -1.06
C ILE A 290 24.51 5.56 -0.64
N ASP A 291 25.06 4.52 -0.02
CA ASP A 291 26.45 4.51 0.43
C ASP A 291 27.41 4.54 -0.77
N SER A 292 28.66 4.95 -0.56
CA SER A 292 29.66 5.05 -1.64
C SER A 292 30.02 3.73 -2.31
N ASP A 293 29.73 2.59 -1.67
CA ASP A 293 29.87 1.25 -2.26
C ASP A 293 28.67 0.82 -3.12
N GLY A 294 27.69 1.72 -3.30
CA GLY A 294 26.51 1.51 -4.13
C GLY A 294 25.41 0.67 -3.47
N ARG A 295 25.51 0.37 -2.17
CA ARG A 295 24.48 -0.37 -1.43
C ARG A 295 23.54 0.57 -0.69
N PHE A 296 22.31 0.10 -0.51
CA PHE A 296 21.37 0.73 0.40
C PHE A 296 21.52 0.11 1.79
N ARG A 297 21.82 0.96 2.78
CA ARG A 297 21.80 0.59 4.19
C ARG A 297 20.87 1.48 4.99
N ALA A 298 20.07 0.88 5.86
CA ALA A 298 19.23 1.60 6.80
C ALA A 298 19.34 1.01 8.21
N VAL A 299 19.20 1.86 9.22
CA VAL A 299 19.20 1.45 10.63
C VAL A 299 17.78 1.47 11.16
N ILE A 300 17.31 0.34 11.69
CA ILE A 300 16.06 0.26 12.45
C ILE A 300 16.43 0.34 13.94
N ALA A 301 15.99 1.41 14.60
CA ALA A 301 16.29 1.67 16.00
C ALA A 301 15.14 2.45 16.67
N LEU A 302 14.91 2.22 17.97
CA LEU A 302 13.85 2.87 18.74
C LEU A 302 14.08 4.38 18.94
N GLU A 303 15.35 4.80 18.98
CA GLU A 303 15.77 6.19 19.10
C GLU A 303 16.58 6.59 17.85
N ASP A 304 16.56 7.87 17.49
CA ASP A 304 17.27 8.38 16.33
C ASP A 304 18.79 8.19 16.50
N PRO A 305 19.44 7.33 15.69
CA PRO A 305 20.87 7.08 15.81
C PRO A 305 21.74 8.16 15.13
N GLY A 306 21.13 9.23 14.61
CA GLY A 306 21.83 10.32 13.94
C GLY A 306 22.33 9.96 12.53
N VAL A 307 21.74 8.95 11.88
CA VAL A 307 22.05 8.56 10.49
C VAL A 307 20.92 8.93 9.53
N PRO A 308 21.20 9.27 8.26
CA PRO A 308 20.17 9.64 7.29
C PRO A 308 19.08 8.58 7.11
N ASN A 309 19.51 7.35 6.83
CA ASN A 309 18.61 6.22 6.59
C ASN A 309 18.21 5.54 7.90
N TRP A 310 17.55 6.27 8.78
CA TRP A 310 16.91 5.70 9.96
C TRP A 310 15.49 5.24 9.62
N LEU A 311 15.07 4.11 10.18
CA LEU A 311 13.69 3.64 10.16
C LEU A 311 13.17 3.56 11.61
N ASP A 312 12.27 4.46 11.95
CA ASP A 312 11.63 4.54 13.26
C ASP A 312 10.48 3.53 13.36
N PRO A 313 10.57 2.50 14.21
CA PRO A 313 9.53 1.48 14.35
C PRO A 313 8.32 1.97 15.17
N GLY A 314 8.30 3.21 15.64
CA GLY A 314 7.16 3.80 16.33
C GLY A 314 7.08 3.43 17.80
N GLY A 315 8.21 3.09 18.43
CA GLY A 315 8.29 2.64 19.83
C GLY A 315 8.14 1.12 20.01
N TRP A 316 7.96 0.36 18.93
CA TRP A 316 7.86 -1.09 18.97
C TRP A 316 9.21 -1.75 18.70
N SER A 317 9.65 -2.66 19.58
CA SER A 317 10.84 -3.47 19.34
C SER A 317 10.60 -4.62 18.37
N GLU A 318 9.34 -4.89 18.03
CA GLU A 318 8.93 -5.93 17.10
C GLU A 318 7.87 -5.41 16.13
N GLY A 319 7.90 -5.88 14.89
CA GLY A 319 6.92 -5.49 13.88
C GLY A 319 7.14 -6.18 12.55
N ALA A 320 6.41 -5.74 11.52
CA ALA A 320 6.57 -6.19 10.15
C ALA A 320 7.53 -5.28 9.37
N ILE A 321 8.13 -5.81 8.31
CA ILE A 321 8.94 -5.05 7.36
C ILE A 321 8.62 -5.52 5.95
N MET A 322 8.58 -4.58 5.01
CA MET A 322 8.43 -4.89 3.59
C MET A 322 9.33 -4.00 2.74
N LEU A 323 9.98 -4.62 1.77
CA LEU A 323 10.75 -3.97 0.71
C LEU A 323 10.15 -4.35 -0.65
N ARG A 324 10.15 -3.39 -1.59
CA ARG A 324 9.59 -3.58 -2.92
C ARG A 324 10.55 -3.13 -4.01
N TRP A 325 10.71 -3.93 -5.06
CA TRP A 325 11.34 -3.54 -6.33
C TRP A 325 10.32 -3.64 -7.47
N THR A 326 10.06 -2.55 -8.17
CA THR A 326 8.99 -2.48 -9.21
C THR A 326 9.61 -2.23 -10.56
N GLU A 327 9.26 -3.10 -11.53
CA GLU A 327 9.82 -3.05 -12.88
C GLU A 327 11.35 -2.97 -12.83
N ALA A 328 11.94 -3.83 -12.01
CA ALA A 328 13.37 -3.86 -11.75
C ALA A 328 14.07 -4.91 -12.62
N SER A 329 15.33 -4.64 -12.98
CA SER A 329 16.17 -5.59 -13.73
C SER A 329 16.51 -6.86 -12.93
N SER A 330 16.47 -6.77 -11.61
CA SER A 330 16.71 -7.86 -10.66
C SER A 330 15.97 -7.58 -9.35
N GLY A 331 15.83 -8.61 -8.51
CA GLY A 331 15.36 -8.48 -7.14
C GLY A 331 16.47 -8.88 -6.16
N PRO A 332 17.38 -7.96 -5.79
CA PRO A 332 18.37 -8.25 -4.77
C PRO A 332 17.68 -8.44 -3.41
N GLU A 333 17.98 -9.55 -2.75
CA GLU A 333 17.40 -9.91 -1.47
C GLU A 333 18.02 -9.06 -0.35
N PRO A 334 17.20 -8.37 0.46
CA PRO A 334 17.70 -7.64 1.62
C PRO A 334 18.07 -8.58 2.76
N SER A 335 18.96 -8.11 3.63
CA SER A 335 19.34 -8.79 4.88
C SER A 335 19.14 -7.88 6.09
N LEU A 336 18.88 -8.47 7.26
CA LEU A 336 18.85 -7.78 8.54
C LEU A 336 19.93 -8.35 9.45
N ARG A 337 20.75 -7.47 10.02
CA ARG A 337 21.79 -7.84 10.98
C ARG A 337 21.65 -7.03 12.25
N GLN A 338 21.56 -7.72 13.38
CA GLN A 338 21.51 -7.09 14.69
C GLN A 338 22.90 -6.67 15.16
N VAL A 339 23.00 -5.45 15.70
CA VAL A 339 24.26 -4.87 16.19
C VAL A 339 24.04 -4.11 17.50
N PRO A 340 25.04 -4.03 18.39
CA PRO A 340 24.97 -3.17 19.58
C PRO A 340 24.81 -1.71 19.19
N LEU A 341 23.93 -0.97 19.89
CA LEU A 341 23.66 0.44 19.60
C LEU A 341 24.90 1.31 19.87
N ASP A 342 25.60 1.08 20.99
CA ASP A 342 26.81 1.82 21.38
C ASP A 342 28.00 1.65 20.41
N GLY A 343 27.94 0.64 19.53
CA GLY A 343 28.94 0.38 18.49
C GLY A 343 28.45 0.63 17.06
N LEU A 344 27.21 1.12 16.88
CA LEU A 344 26.53 1.17 15.59
C LEU A 344 27.34 1.89 14.51
N ARG A 345 27.96 3.02 14.85
CA ARG A 345 28.71 3.82 13.87
C ARG A 345 29.88 3.07 13.25
N ALA A 346 30.53 2.18 13.99
CA ALA A 346 31.61 1.33 13.49
C ALA A 346 31.12 0.18 12.59
N GLN A 347 29.81 -0.06 12.56
CA GLN A 347 29.17 -1.09 11.74
C GLN A 347 28.65 -0.55 10.39
N LEU A 348 28.77 0.75 10.16
CA LEU A 348 28.37 1.46 8.95
C LEU A 348 29.61 1.94 8.18
N PRO A 349 29.50 2.24 6.88
CA PRO A 349 30.56 2.89 6.12
C PRO A 349 31.10 4.14 6.81
N ALA A 350 32.41 4.38 6.70
CA ALA A 350 33.08 5.49 7.38
C ALA A 350 32.57 6.87 6.91
N ASP A 351 32.05 6.93 5.69
CA ASP A 351 31.50 8.11 5.03
C ASP A 351 29.98 8.26 5.20
N THR A 352 29.28 7.35 5.89
CA THR A 352 27.86 7.52 6.22
C THR A 352 27.66 8.89 6.87
N PRO A 353 26.80 9.79 6.39
CA PRO A 353 26.66 11.12 7.00
C PRO A 353 26.13 11.08 8.43
N ALA A 354 26.31 12.17 9.16
CA ALA A 354 25.63 12.40 10.43
C ALA A 354 24.50 13.41 10.22
N ILE A 355 23.35 13.16 10.84
CA ILE A 355 22.18 14.04 10.82
C ILE A 355 22.01 14.65 12.21
N SER A 356 21.85 15.97 12.26
CA SER A 356 21.51 16.67 13.51
C SER A 356 20.02 16.52 13.83
N ALA A 357 19.64 16.70 15.10
CA ALA A 357 18.24 16.71 15.50
C ALA A 357 17.41 17.80 14.78
N GLU A 358 18.01 18.95 14.48
CA GLU A 358 17.37 20.03 13.71
C GLU A 358 17.10 19.62 12.27
N GLU A 359 18.08 18.97 11.62
CA GLU A 359 17.91 18.45 10.26
C GLU A 359 16.87 17.32 10.23
N ARG A 360 16.84 16.44 11.24
CA ARG A 360 15.80 15.42 11.38
C ARG A 360 14.42 16.05 11.48
N ASP A 361 14.24 17.04 12.36
CA ASP A 361 12.95 17.73 12.52
C ASP A 361 12.51 18.39 11.21
N ARG A 362 13.44 19.04 10.49
CA ARG A 362 13.17 19.61 9.16
C ARG A 362 12.66 18.56 8.16
N ARG A 363 13.33 17.41 8.06
CA ARG A 363 12.91 16.30 7.18
C ARG A 363 11.54 15.75 7.57
N LEU A 364 11.27 15.57 8.87
CA LEU A 364 9.97 15.11 9.36
C LEU A 364 8.84 16.12 9.09
N ARG A 365 9.10 17.43 9.21
CA ARG A 365 8.13 18.47 8.84
C ARG A 365 7.83 18.46 7.35
N GLN A 366 8.85 18.38 6.49
CA GLN A 366 8.68 18.29 5.05
C GLN A 366 7.83 17.07 4.69
N ARG A 367 8.14 15.91 5.29
CA ARG A 367 7.37 14.68 5.13
C ARG A 367 5.91 14.86 5.53
N ARG A 368 5.64 15.41 6.72
CA ARG A 368 4.29 15.68 7.21
C ARG A 368 3.51 16.61 6.26
N THR A 369 4.13 17.71 5.82
CA THR A 369 3.53 18.64 4.85
C THR A 369 3.25 17.95 3.51
N GLY A 370 4.20 17.18 2.98
CA GLY A 370 4.02 16.43 1.74
C GLY A 370 2.84 15.48 1.80
N VAL A 371 2.67 14.75 2.92
CA VAL A 371 1.51 13.89 3.15
C VAL A 371 0.19 14.66 3.27
N GLN A 372 0.20 15.91 3.74
CA GLN A 372 -1.01 16.76 3.83
C GLN A 372 -1.44 17.33 2.48
N LEU A 373 -0.49 17.58 1.58
CA LEU A 373 -0.75 18.13 0.25
C LEU A 373 -1.31 17.10 -0.73
N ARG A 374 -1.07 15.81 -0.48
CA ARG A 374 -1.60 14.72 -1.30
C ARG A 374 -3.11 14.57 -1.16
N ARG A 375 -3.74 14.12 -2.25
CA ARG A 375 -5.15 13.76 -2.25
C ARG A 375 -5.45 12.64 -1.25
N ARG A 376 -6.40 12.90 -0.34
CA ARG A 376 -6.92 11.92 0.65
C ARG A 376 -8.31 11.38 0.29
N TRP A 377 -8.99 12.09 -0.63
CA TRP A 377 -10.28 11.78 -1.26
C TRP A 377 -10.30 12.38 -2.66
#